data_AF-A0A7S3I3W0-F1
#
_entry.id   AF-A0A7S3I3W0-F1
#
_cell.length_a   1.000
_cell.length_b   1.000
_cell.length_c   1.000
_cell.angle_alpha   90.00
_cell.angle_beta   90.00
_cell.angle_gamma   90.00
#
_symmetry.space_group_name_H-M   'P 1'
#
loop_
_entity.id
_entity.type
_entity.pdbx_description
1 polymer ?
#
loop_
_entity_poly.entity_id
_entity_poly.type
_entity_poly.pdbx_seq_one_letter_code
_entity_poly.pdbx_strand_id
1 'polypeptide(L)'
;AYRFAKQMMPKISQTEQVSLGCGTVGFDRDIFSGSPSLQTLIDKYEPRLSEEERRFLDNEVDVLCRMLDDHKITTEKDMPPEAWDYMRDMGFFSMKIPKEWGGKGFSTHAVS
;
A
#
# COMPACT_ATOMS: atom_id res chain seq x y z
N ALA A 1 -1.37 18.05 -38.41
CA ALA A 1 -0.76 18.43 -37.12
C ALA A 1 -0.65 17.24 -36.16
N TYR A 2 -1.76 16.64 -35.71
CA TYR A 2 -1.77 15.54 -34.72
C TYR A 2 -0.93 14.30 -35.09
N ARG A 3 -1.00 13.80 -36.33
CA ARG A 3 -0.19 12.64 -36.79
C ARG A 3 1.31 12.89 -36.78
N PHE A 4 1.72 14.12 -37.11
CA PHE A 4 3.13 14.51 -37.16
C PHE A 4 3.71 14.66 -35.74
N ALA A 5 2.94 15.30 -34.83
CA ALA A 5 3.30 15.38 -33.42
C ALA A 5 3.41 13.99 -32.76
N LYS A 6 2.53 13.04 -33.11
CA LYS A 6 2.57 11.66 -32.59
C LYS A 6 3.81 10.89 -33.00
N GLN A 7 4.39 11.17 -34.17
CA GLN A 7 5.64 10.56 -34.63
C GLN A 7 6.89 11.13 -33.94
N MET A 8 6.83 12.37 -33.45
CA MET A 8 7.93 13.04 -32.75
C MET A 8 7.97 12.78 -31.24
N MET A 9 6.92 12.14 -30.68
CA MET A 9 6.91 11.81 -29.26
C MET A 9 7.90 10.68 -28.96
N PRO A 10 8.73 10.82 -27.91
CA PRO A 10 9.65 9.76 -27.49
C PRO A 10 8.86 8.51 -27.08
N LYS A 11 9.40 7.33 -27.36
CA LYS A 11 8.83 6.07 -26.86
C LYS A 11 8.99 6.07 -25.34
N ILE A 12 7.86 6.10 -24.64
CA ILE A 12 7.83 5.94 -23.17
C ILE A 12 8.46 4.58 -22.83
N SER A 13 9.47 4.60 -21.96
CA SER A 13 10.07 3.38 -21.45
C SER A 13 9.10 2.63 -20.53
N GLN A 14 9.28 1.31 -20.37
CA GLN A 14 8.41 0.52 -19.49
C GLN A 14 8.36 1.10 -18.07
N THR A 15 9.51 1.56 -17.56
CA THR A 15 9.60 2.20 -16.24
C THR A 15 8.88 3.55 -16.20
N GLU A 16 9.01 4.40 -17.22
CA GLU A 16 8.25 5.66 -17.29
C GLU A 16 6.75 5.41 -17.40
N GLN A 17 6.33 4.35 -18.11
CA GLN A 17 4.91 4.01 -18.24
C GLN A 17 4.33 3.57 -16.89
N VAL A 18 5.09 2.78 -16.12
CA VAL A 18 4.74 2.41 -14.75
C VAL A 18 4.69 3.65 -13.86
N SER A 19 5.71 4.52 -13.89
CA SER A 19 5.76 5.76 -13.10
C SER A 19 4.60 6.71 -13.41
N LEU A 20 4.22 6.86 -14.69
CA LEU A 20 3.06 7.65 -15.11
C LEU A 20 1.73 7.01 -14.68
N GLY A 21 1.66 5.67 -14.65
CA GLY A 21 0.51 4.92 -14.18
C GLY A 21 0.38 4.84 -12.64
N CYS A 22 1.46 5.05 -11.90
CA CYS A 22 1.47 5.04 -10.44
C CYS A 22 0.73 6.23 -9.81
N GLY A 23 0.40 7.27 -10.58
CA GLY A 23 -0.42 8.39 -10.16
C GLY A 23 -1.85 8.25 -10.70
N THR A 24 -2.82 7.96 -9.82
CA THR A 24 -4.23 8.05 -10.20
C THR A 24 -4.77 9.45 -9.95
N VAL A 25 -5.57 9.94 -10.88
CA VAL A 25 -6.33 11.19 -10.72
C VAL A 25 -7.41 10.97 -9.65
N GLY A 26 -7.15 11.47 -8.44
CA GLY A 26 -8.01 11.35 -7.26
C GLY A 26 -9.12 12.39 -7.19
N PHE A 27 -9.58 12.68 -5.98
CA PHE A 27 -10.58 13.73 -5.70
C PHE A 27 -10.10 15.14 -6.06
N ASP A 28 -8.77 15.36 -6.13
CA ASP A 28 -8.18 16.63 -6.53
C ASP A 28 -8.66 17.11 -7.90
N ARG A 29 -8.97 16.20 -8.83
CA ARG A 29 -9.58 16.53 -10.11
C ARG A 29 -10.90 17.26 -9.95
N ASP A 30 -11.75 16.76 -9.06
CA ASP A 30 -13.10 17.28 -8.88
C ASP A 30 -13.03 18.68 -8.25
N ILE A 31 -12.07 18.88 -7.33
CA ILE A 31 -11.70 20.20 -6.79
C ILE A 31 -11.28 21.14 -7.92
N PHE A 32 -10.28 20.76 -8.73
CA PHE A 32 -9.76 21.61 -9.80
C PHE A 32 -10.74 21.80 -10.97
N SER A 33 -11.75 20.94 -11.10
CA SER A 33 -12.84 21.10 -12.08
C SER A 33 -13.91 22.11 -11.65
N GLY A 34 -13.88 22.59 -10.40
CA GLY A 34 -14.84 23.58 -9.89
C GLY A 34 -16.23 23.02 -9.57
N SER A 35 -16.41 21.69 -9.59
CA SER A 35 -17.67 21.02 -9.23
C SER A 35 -17.42 19.80 -8.33
N PRO A 36 -16.81 19.99 -7.15
CA PRO A 36 -16.56 18.89 -6.23
C PRO A 36 -17.87 18.31 -5.71
N SER A 37 -18.02 16.99 -5.77
CA SER A 37 -19.14 16.25 -5.19
C SER A 37 -18.64 15.34 -4.07
N LEU A 38 -19.09 15.60 -2.85
CA LEU A 38 -18.78 14.74 -1.70
C LEU A 38 -19.41 13.36 -1.83
N GLN A 39 -20.55 13.25 -2.53
CA GLN A 39 -21.17 11.95 -2.80
C GLN A 39 -20.26 11.08 -3.66
N THR A 40 -19.60 11.66 -4.68
CA THR A 40 -18.62 10.95 -5.51
C THR A 40 -17.43 10.45 -4.69
N LEU A 41 -16.99 11.21 -3.69
CA LEU A 41 -15.93 10.77 -2.77
C LEU A 41 -16.39 9.53 -1.98
N ILE A 42 -17.58 9.58 -1.39
CA ILE A 42 -18.12 8.48 -0.57
C ILE A 42 -18.32 7.22 -1.42
N ASP A 43 -18.87 7.36 -2.63
CA ASP A 43 -19.18 6.23 -3.51
C ASP A 43 -17.94 5.60 -4.14
N LYS A 44 -16.89 6.40 -4.38
CA LYS A 44 -15.66 5.95 -5.06
C LYS A 44 -14.71 5.19 -4.14
N TYR A 45 -14.71 5.50 -2.85
CA TYR A 45 -13.78 4.94 -1.88
C TYR A 45 -14.56 4.13 -0.83
N GLU A 46 -14.72 2.83 -1.07
CA GLU A 46 -15.16 1.89 -0.04
C GLU A 46 -13.95 1.14 0.54
N PRO A 47 -13.35 1.62 1.64
CA PRO A 47 -12.26 0.91 2.27
C PRO A 47 -12.81 -0.35 2.93
N ARG A 48 -12.66 -1.50 2.27
CA ARG A 48 -12.96 -2.81 2.83
C ARG A 48 -11.71 -3.66 2.85
N LEU A 49 -11.46 -4.27 4.00
CA LEU A 49 -10.47 -5.32 4.14
C LEU A 49 -11.08 -6.63 3.66
N SER A 50 -10.30 -7.42 2.94
CA SER A 50 -10.60 -8.82 2.72
C SER A 50 -10.55 -9.59 4.04
N GLU A 51 -11.19 -10.76 4.07
CA GLU A 51 -11.17 -11.64 5.24
C GLU A 51 -9.74 -12.04 5.65
N GLU A 52 -8.85 -12.24 4.66
CA GLU A 52 -7.44 -12.56 4.92
C GLU A 52 -6.69 -11.41 5.58
N GLU A 53 -6.84 -10.19 5.06
CA GLU A 53 -6.23 -8.99 5.66
C GLU A 53 -6.77 -8.74 7.05
N ARG A 54 -8.09 -8.89 7.23
CA ARG A 54 -8.72 -8.71 8.53
C ARG A 54 -8.20 -9.72 9.55
N ARG A 55 -8.11 -11.00 9.20
CA ARG A 55 -7.52 -12.01 10.08
C ARG A 55 -6.07 -11.73 10.41
N PHE A 56 -5.28 -11.27 9.43
CA PHE A 56 -3.89 -10.92 9.68
C PHE A 56 -3.77 -9.78 10.70
N LEU A 57 -4.54 -8.72 10.52
CA LEU A 57 -4.55 -7.57 11.43
C LEU A 57 -5.11 -7.93 12.82
N ASP A 58 -6.17 -8.71 12.89
CA ASP A 58 -6.83 -9.04 14.16
C ASP A 58 -6.04 -10.07 14.99
N ASN A 59 -5.20 -10.91 14.36
CA ASN A 59 -4.48 -11.99 15.05
C ASN A 59 -2.97 -11.76 15.06
N GLU A 60 -2.33 -11.66 13.89
CA GLU A 60 -0.86 -11.63 13.81
C GLU A 60 -0.28 -10.35 14.42
N VAL A 61 -0.95 -9.21 14.21
CA VAL A 61 -0.52 -7.93 14.79
C VAL A 61 -0.66 -7.95 16.31
N ASP A 62 -1.77 -8.48 16.85
CA ASP A 62 -1.97 -8.59 18.30
C ASP A 62 -0.92 -9.50 18.96
N VAL A 63 -0.57 -10.61 18.31
CA VAL A 63 0.51 -11.49 18.77
C VAL A 63 1.86 -10.77 18.75
N LEU A 64 2.19 -10.05 17.67
CA LEU A 64 3.42 -9.27 17.60
C LEU A 64 3.46 -8.19 18.70
N CYS A 65 2.37 -7.45 18.90
CA CYS A 65 2.27 -6.43 19.94
C CYS A 65 2.55 -6.99 21.35
N ARG A 66 2.11 -8.22 21.63
CA ARG A 66 2.38 -8.87 22.93
C ARG A 66 3.83 -9.32 23.11
N MET A 67 4.59 -9.46 22.03
CA MET A 67 6.03 -9.79 22.08
C MET A 67 6.89 -8.55 22.36
N LEU A 68 6.34 -7.34 22.22
CA LEU A 68 7.10 -6.10 22.29
C LEU A 68 6.94 -5.41 23.64
N ASP A 69 8.06 -4.89 24.16
CA ASP A 69 8.12 -3.99 25.31
C ASP A 69 8.76 -2.67 24.86
N ASP A 70 7.97 -1.61 24.83
CA ASP A 70 8.38 -0.29 24.32
C ASP A 70 9.55 0.32 25.09
N HIS A 71 9.55 0.21 26.43
CA HIS A 71 10.63 0.75 27.26
C HIS A 71 11.93 0.01 27.02
N LYS A 72 11.87 -1.33 26.93
CA LYS A 72 13.03 -2.17 26.64
C LYS A 72 13.61 -1.87 25.26
N ILE A 73 12.77 -1.81 24.23
CA ILE A 73 13.17 -1.53 22.84
C ILE A 73 13.83 -0.16 22.74
N THR A 74 13.25 0.86 23.36
CA THR A 74 13.82 2.21 23.35
C THR A 74 15.21 2.26 24.02
N THR A 75 15.39 1.49 25.08
CA THR A 75 16.65 1.44 25.84
C THR A 75 17.73 0.64 25.11
N GLU A 76 17.39 -0.55 24.62
CA GLU A 76 18.32 -1.48 23.95
C GLU A 76 18.53 -1.13 22.47
N LYS A 77 17.65 -0.28 21.91
CA LYS A 77 17.62 0.15 20.50
C LYS A 77 17.45 -1.00 19.51
N ASP A 78 16.82 -2.08 19.95
CA ASP A 78 16.51 -3.23 19.11
C ASP A 78 15.23 -3.93 19.60
N MET A 79 14.61 -4.70 18.72
CA MET A 79 13.51 -5.59 19.07
C MET A 79 14.02 -6.95 19.55
N PRO A 80 13.24 -7.67 20.37
CA PRO A 80 13.58 -9.03 20.76
C PRO A 80 13.77 -9.94 19.53
N PRO A 81 14.77 -10.85 19.51
CA PRO A 81 15.00 -11.75 18.39
C PRO A 81 13.76 -12.54 17.97
N GLU A 82 12.95 -12.98 18.93
CA GLU A 82 11.69 -13.68 18.70
C GLU A 82 10.68 -12.85 17.91
N ALA A 83 10.63 -11.53 18.12
CA ALA A 83 9.77 -10.64 17.36
C ALA A 83 10.28 -10.49 15.92
N TRP A 84 11.60 -10.41 15.73
CA TRP A 84 12.23 -10.41 14.40
C TRP A 84 11.93 -11.69 13.62
N ASP A 85 12.05 -12.85 14.26
CA ASP A 85 11.72 -14.15 13.65
C ASP A 85 10.24 -14.23 13.30
N TYR A 86 9.36 -13.85 14.22
CA TYR A 86 7.92 -13.86 13.98
C TYR A 86 7.52 -12.96 12.81
N MET A 87 8.09 -11.76 12.71
CA MET A 87 7.80 -10.85 11.60
C MET A 87 8.24 -11.42 10.24
N ARG A 88 9.37 -12.13 10.21
CA ARG A 88 9.85 -12.83 9.00
C ARG A 88 8.92 -13.97 8.62
N ASP A 89 8.59 -14.82 9.58
CA ASP A 89 7.80 -16.03 9.34
C ASP A 89 6.36 -15.70 8.95
N MET A 90 5.75 -14.69 9.57
CA MET A 90 4.37 -14.30 9.29
C MET A 90 4.23 -13.35 8.10
N GLY A 91 5.33 -12.81 7.55
CA GLY A 91 5.32 -12.01 6.32
C GLY A 91 4.99 -10.54 6.52
N PHE A 92 5.36 -9.95 7.67
CA PHE A 92 5.17 -8.52 7.95
C PHE A 92 5.95 -7.64 6.98
N PHE A 93 7.13 -8.08 6.53
CA PHE A 93 7.96 -7.32 5.58
C PHE A 93 7.52 -7.44 4.11
N SER A 94 6.55 -8.32 3.82
CA SER A 94 6.11 -8.61 2.44
C SER A 94 4.61 -8.40 2.24
N MET A 95 3.96 -7.59 3.09
CA MET A 95 2.51 -7.37 3.05
C MET A 95 2.03 -6.86 1.69
N LYS A 96 2.72 -5.87 1.10
CA LYS A 96 2.38 -5.29 -0.22
C LYS A 96 2.89 -6.06 -1.43
N ILE A 97 3.83 -6.99 -1.23
CA ILE A 97 4.47 -7.70 -2.33
C ILE A 97 3.45 -8.70 -2.90
N PRO A 98 3.28 -8.79 -4.24
CA PRO A 98 2.34 -9.73 -4.84
C PRO A 98 2.65 -11.19 -4.45
N LYS A 99 1.59 -12.01 -4.35
CA LYS A 99 1.70 -13.43 -3.94
C LYS A 99 2.58 -14.26 -4.85
N GLU A 100 2.65 -13.94 -6.14
CA GLU A 100 3.52 -14.59 -7.12
C GLU A 100 5.02 -14.47 -6.80
N TRP A 101 5.41 -13.47 -5.99
CA TRP A 101 6.78 -13.25 -5.50
C TRP A 101 6.96 -13.66 -4.03
N GLY A 102 5.99 -14.41 -3.47
CA GLY A 102 6.03 -14.86 -2.07
C GLY A 102 5.59 -13.81 -1.04
N GLY A 103 4.97 -12.71 -1.46
CA GLY A 103 4.37 -11.74 -0.55
C GLY A 103 2.91 -12.05 -0.19
N LYS A 104 2.27 -11.16 0.57
CA LYS A 104 0.85 -11.32 0.96
C LYS A 104 -0.13 -10.68 -0.02
N GLY A 105 0.33 -9.73 -0.85
CA GLY A 105 -0.51 -9.04 -1.84
C GLY A 105 -1.63 -8.19 -1.23
N PHE A 106 -1.43 -7.67 -0.02
CA PHE A 106 -2.41 -6.85 0.68
C PHE A 106 -2.63 -5.51 -0.02
N SER A 107 -3.87 -5.04 0.06
CA SER A 107 -4.34 -3.76 -0.41
C SER A 107 -3.64 -2.61 0.31
N THR A 108 -3.64 -1.42 -0.30
CA THR A 108 -3.13 -0.21 0.35
C THR A 108 -3.83 0.06 1.69
N HIS A 109 -5.11 -0.28 1.82
CA HIS A 109 -5.88 -0.04 3.04
C HIS A 109 -5.45 -0.92 4.22
N ALA A 110 -4.85 -2.09 3.95
CA ALA A 110 -4.37 -2.97 5.01
C ALA A 110 -2.96 -2.60 5.51
N VAL A 111 -2.21 -1.77 4.77
CA VAL A 111 -0.80 -1.48 5.06
C VAL A 111 -0.49 -0.01 5.35
N SER A 112 -1.48 0.89 5.23
CA SER A 112 -1.30 2.35 5.33
C SER A 112 -2.37 3.00 6.17
#